data_AF-A0A9D6VFV6-F1
#
_entry.id   AF-A0A9D6VFV6-F1
#
_cell.length_a   1.000
_cell.length_b   1.000
_cell.length_c   1.000
_cell.angle_alpha   90.00
_cell.angle_beta   90.00
_cell.angle_gamma   90.00
#
_symmetry.space_group_name_H-M   'P 1'
#
loop_
_entity.id
_entity.type
_entity.pdbx_description
1 polymer ?
#
loop_
_entity_poly.entity_id
_entity_poly.type
_entity_poly.pdbx_seq_one_letter_code
_entity_poly.pdbx_strand_id
1 'polypeptide(L)'
;MLDAGRYVYVAFMCQQVIEKKLKAYIENNGITPPRVHNLINLSKMAGNYEELPDNIKDFLQDLTTYYLDSRYKEDISKLSIFMNKDKAGEYLQKTQEVLKWLTQKMKF
;
A
#
# COMPACT_ATOMS: atom_id res chain seq x y z
N MET A 1 10.77 6.65 -9.77
CA MET A 1 10.19 5.52 -10.51
C MET A 1 9.21 5.98 -11.59
N LEU A 2 8.33 6.95 -11.28
CA LEU A 2 7.35 7.49 -12.22
C LEU A 2 7.99 8.14 -13.45
N ASP A 3 8.92 9.09 -13.26
CA ASP A 3 9.61 9.77 -14.38
C ASP A 3 10.49 8.82 -15.20
N ALA A 4 10.94 7.72 -14.58
CA ALA A 4 11.74 6.68 -15.22
C ALA A 4 10.88 5.66 -16.01
N GLY A 5 9.57 5.87 -16.12
CA GLY A 5 8.66 4.96 -16.85
C GLY A 5 8.44 3.60 -16.16
N ARG A 6 8.87 3.44 -14.92
CA ARG A 6 8.82 2.17 -14.17
C ARG A 6 7.53 2.07 -13.35
N TYR A 7 6.38 2.05 -14.04
CA TYR A 7 5.05 2.22 -13.44
C TYR A 7 4.65 1.10 -12.46
N VAL A 8 4.93 -0.17 -12.79
CA VAL A 8 4.71 -1.30 -11.87
C VAL A 8 5.46 -1.10 -10.55
N TYR A 9 6.69 -0.57 -10.62
CA TYR A 9 7.48 -0.26 -9.43
C TYR A 9 6.95 0.95 -8.67
N VAL A 10 6.23 1.88 -9.31
CA VAL A 10 5.51 2.95 -8.59
C VAL A 10 4.43 2.33 -7.70
N ALA A 11 3.59 1.45 -8.25
CA ALA A 11 2.53 0.79 -7.49
C ALA A 11 3.10 -0.10 -6.36
N PHE A 12 4.16 -0.85 -6.63
CA PHE A 12 4.88 -1.62 -5.61
C PHE A 12 5.40 -0.73 -4.46
N MET A 13 6.04 0.39 -4.79
CA MET A 13 6.54 1.31 -3.76
C MET A 13 5.39 1.94 -2.97
N CYS A 14 4.27 2.25 -3.62
CA CYS A 14 3.06 2.73 -2.95
C CYS A 14 2.55 1.68 -1.93
N GLN A 15 2.46 0.42 -2.34
CA GLN A 15 2.09 -0.69 -1.46
C GLN A 15 3.04 -0.79 -0.26
N GLN A 16 4.36 -0.75 -0.51
CA GLN A 16 5.37 -0.86 0.55
C GLN A 16 5.29 0.28 1.56
N VAL A 17 5.08 1.52 1.10
CA VAL A 17 5.00 2.68 1.98
C VAL A 17 3.81 2.57 2.94
N ILE A 18 2.63 2.16 2.45
CA ILE A 18 1.46 1.93 3.32
C ILE A 18 1.71 0.76 4.28
N GLU A 19 2.28 -0.35 3.79
CA GLU A 19 2.62 -1.51 4.62
C GLU A 19 3.53 -1.10 5.79
N LYS A 20 4.61 -0.34 5.52
CA LYS A 20 5.55 0.10 6.55
C LYS A 20 4.89 1.04 7.55
N LYS A 21 4.03 1.95 7.10
CA LYS A 21 3.30 2.85 8.02
C LYS A 21 2.39 2.08 8.97
N LEU A 22 1.63 1.10 8.46
CA LEU A 22 0.77 0.26 9.28
C LEU A 22 1.58 -0.59 10.26
N LYS A 23 2.66 -1.24 9.79
CA LYS A 23 3.53 -2.05 10.64
C LYS A 23 4.22 -1.25 11.75
N ALA A 24 4.69 -0.04 11.43
CA ALA A 24 5.30 0.85 12.44
C ALA A 24 4.32 1.19 13.58
N TYR A 25 3.03 1.33 13.26
CA TYR A 25 2.02 1.60 14.30
C TYR A 25 1.63 0.37 15.10
N ILE A 26 1.54 -0.78 14.45
CA ILE A 26 1.36 -2.07 15.15
C ILE A 26 2.51 -2.26 16.16
N GLU A 27 3.75 -1.98 15.74
CA GLU A 27 4.93 -2.03 16.60
C GLU A 27 4.88 -1.00 17.74
N ASN A 28 4.47 0.23 17.46
CA ASN A 28 4.32 1.27 18.49
C ASN A 28 3.27 0.91 19.55
N ASN A 29 2.28 0.10 19.19
CA ASN A 29 1.28 -0.42 20.12
C ASN A 29 1.74 -1.69 20.87
N GLY A 30 3.04 -2.00 20.82
CA GLY A 30 3.63 -3.13 21.53
C GLY A 30 3.37 -4.51 20.90
N ILE A 31 2.83 -4.55 19.68
CA ILE A 31 2.55 -5.79 18.95
C ILE A 31 3.65 -6.03 17.93
N THR A 32 4.24 -7.23 17.90
CA THR A 32 5.21 -7.58 16.87
C THR A 32 4.52 -7.61 15.49
N PRO A 33 4.98 -6.82 14.50
CA PRO A 33 4.34 -6.80 13.19
C PRO A 33 4.37 -8.17 12.50
N PRO A 34 3.23 -8.66 12.01
CA PRO A 34 3.15 -9.95 11.33
C PRO A 34 3.93 -9.96 10.01
N ARG A 35 4.38 -11.14 9.60
CA ARG A 35 4.96 -11.39 8.27
C ARG A 35 3.86 -11.56 7.20
N VAL A 36 2.98 -10.56 7.09
CA VAL A 36 1.95 -10.47 6.03
C VAL A 36 2.08 -9.13 5.28
N HIS A 37 1.58 -9.10 4.04
CA HIS A 37 1.66 -7.94 3.13
C HIS A 37 0.29 -7.40 2.73
N ASN A 38 -0.78 -8.08 3.14
CA ASN A 38 -2.14 -7.65 2.88
C ASN A 38 -2.48 -6.42 3.72
N LEU A 39 -2.75 -5.29 3.05
CA LEU A 39 -2.96 -4.00 3.69
C LEU A 39 -4.26 -3.96 4.49
N ILE A 40 -5.30 -4.68 4.06
CA ILE A 40 -6.57 -4.79 4.80
C ILE A 40 -6.36 -5.48 6.13
N ASN A 41 -5.63 -6.60 6.14
CA ASN A 41 -5.31 -7.32 7.37
C ASN A 41 -4.45 -6.47 8.31
N LEU A 42 -3.47 -5.74 7.78
CA LEU A 42 -2.65 -4.82 8.57
C LEU A 42 -3.47 -3.68 9.16
N SER A 43 -4.42 -3.09 8.42
CA SER A 43 -5.34 -2.08 8.96
C SER A 43 -6.25 -2.63 10.07
N LYS A 44 -6.72 -3.88 9.94
CA LYS A 44 -7.49 -4.54 11.01
C LYS A 44 -6.65 -4.72 12.28
N MET A 45 -5.40 -5.15 12.13
CA MET A 45 -4.48 -5.32 13.26
C MET A 45 -4.01 -3.99 13.86
N ALA A 46 -3.92 -2.95 13.04
CA ALA A 46 -3.73 -1.58 13.50
C ALA A 46 -4.98 -1.00 14.19
N GLY A 47 -6.12 -1.70 14.17
CA GLY A 47 -7.36 -1.24 14.82
C GLY A 47 -8.05 -0.05 14.15
N ASN A 48 -7.60 0.38 12.96
CA ASN A 48 -8.15 1.54 12.26
C ASN A 48 -9.09 1.17 11.10
N TYR A 49 -9.26 -0.12 10.81
CA TYR A 49 -10.02 -0.60 9.66
C TYR A 49 -11.47 -0.10 9.61
N GLU A 50 -12.18 -0.09 10.75
CA GLU A 50 -13.57 0.35 10.82
C GLU A 50 -13.73 1.86 10.59
N GLU A 51 -12.69 2.64 10.84
CA GLU A 51 -12.67 4.08 10.58
C GLU A 51 -12.32 4.43 9.13
N LEU A 52 -11.80 3.47 8.36
CA LEU A 52 -11.42 3.71 6.98
C LEU A 52 -12.68 3.95 6.14
N PRO A 53 -12.72 5.04 5.36
CA PRO A 53 -13.67 5.21 4.27
C PRO A 53 -13.61 4.03 3.28
N ASP A 54 -14.74 3.65 2.69
CA ASP A 54 -14.80 2.48 1.80
C ASP A 54 -13.93 2.65 0.55
N ASN A 55 -13.80 3.87 0.02
CA ASN A 55 -12.87 4.14 -1.08
C ASN A 55 -11.40 3.91 -0.70
N ILE A 56 -11.02 4.11 0.57
CA ILE A 56 -9.68 3.77 1.05
C ILE A 56 -9.55 2.26 1.19
N LYS A 57 -10.57 1.56 1.73
CA LYS A 57 -10.57 0.09 1.80
C LYS A 57 -10.40 -0.54 0.41
N ASP A 58 -11.17 -0.10 -0.57
CA ASP A 58 -11.08 -0.57 -1.96
C ASP A 58 -9.68 -0.32 -2.53
N PHE A 59 -9.12 0.86 -2.29
CA PHE A 59 -7.76 1.17 -2.72
C PHE A 59 -6.70 0.30 -2.04
N LEU A 60 -6.81 0.04 -0.74
CA LEU A 60 -5.88 -0.85 -0.03
C LEU A 60 -5.97 -2.30 -0.53
N GLN A 61 -7.18 -2.76 -0.87
CA GLN A 61 -7.43 -4.08 -1.42
C GLN A 61 -6.80 -4.22 -2.82
N ASP A 62 -6.96 -3.22 -3.67
CA ASP A 62 -6.33 -3.16 -5.00
C ASP A 62 -4.80 -3.06 -4.88
N LEU A 63 -4.30 -2.14 -4.05
CA LEU A 63 -2.87 -1.91 -3.85
C LEU A 63 -2.15 -3.15 -3.28
N THR A 64 -2.84 -3.98 -2.50
CA THR A 64 -2.31 -5.27 -2.02
C THR A 64 -1.88 -6.20 -3.15
N THR A 65 -2.53 -6.15 -4.32
CA THR A 65 -2.17 -6.99 -5.49
C THR A 65 -0.82 -6.63 -6.10
N TYR A 66 -0.32 -5.43 -5.81
CA TYR A 66 0.98 -4.94 -6.28
C TYR A 66 2.11 -5.20 -5.29
N TYR A 67 1.89 -6.02 -4.26
CA TYR A 67 3.00 -6.62 -3.54
C TYR A 67 3.72 -7.60 -4.47
N LEU A 68 4.89 -7.19 -4.97
CA LEU A 68 5.71 -7.99 -5.86
C LEU A 68 6.72 -8.76 -5.03
N ASP A 69 6.63 -10.09 -5.08
CA ASP A 69 7.77 -10.90 -4.75
C ASP A 69 8.77 -10.82 -5.91
N SER A 70 9.87 -10.10 -5.67
CA SER A 70 10.94 -9.84 -6.65
C SER A 70 11.48 -11.07 -7.38
N ARG A 71 11.19 -12.28 -6.88
CA ARG A 71 11.58 -13.56 -7.48
C ARG A 71 10.77 -13.92 -8.73
N TYR A 72 9.56 -13.39 -8.92
CA TYR A 72 8.65 -13.81 -9.98
C TYR A 72 8.49 -12.74 -11.07
N LYS A 73 9.31 -12.83 -12.12
CA LYS A 73 9.27 -11.92 -13.28
C LYS A 73 7.94 -11.99 -14.06
N GLU A 74 7.25 -13.13 -14.04
CA GLU A 74 5.96 -13.31 -14.71
C GLU A 74 4.86 -12.41 -14.13
N ASP A 75 4.88 -12.17 -12.82
CA ASP A 75 3.92 -11.29 -12.15
C ASP A 75 4.12 -9.83 -12.57
N ILE A 76 5.38 -9.42 -12.72
CA ILE A 76 5.74 -8.08 -13.21
C ILE A 76 5.18 -7.86 -14.63
N SER A 77 5.37 -8.84 -15.53
CA SER A 77 4.86 -8.76 -16.90
C SER A 77 3.34 -8.63 -16.94
N LYS A 78 2.60 -9.43 -16.16
CA LYS A 78 1.13 -9.36 -16.10
C LYS A 78 0.63 -8.03 -15.55
N LEU A 79 1.23 -7.55 -14.45
CA LEU A 79 0.85 -6.29 -13.82
C LEU A 79 1.20 -5.06 -14.66
N SER A 80 2.25 -5.16 -15.50
CA SER A 80 2.64 -4.07 -16.41
C SER A 80 1.56 -3.69 -17.42
N ILE A 81 0.73 -4.66 -17.82
CA ILE A 81 -0.38 -4.44 -18.75
C ILE A 81 -1.43 -3.49 -18.15
N PHE A 82 -1.64 -3.60 -16.84
CA PHE A 82 -2.66 -2.83 -16.12
C PHE A 82 -2.15 -1.53 -15.51
N MET A 83 -0.83 -1.26 -15.60
CA MET A 83 -0.18 -0.16 -14.90
C MET A 83 0.53 0.77 -15.89
N ASN A 84 -0.18 1.80 -16.33
CA ASN A 84 0.33 2.85 -17.21
C ASN A 84 0.73 4.11 -16.40
N LYS A 85 1.19 5.15 -17.11
CA LYS A 85 1.62 6.42 -16.48
C LYS A 85 0.53 7.06 -15.65
N ASP A 86 -0.68 7.16 -16.20
CA ASP A 86 -1.80 7.87 -15.58
C ASP A 86 -2.25 7.15 -14.31
N LYS A 87 -2.41 5.83 -14.38
CA LYS A 87 -2.78 5.00 -13.22
C LYS A 87 -1.69 5.00 -12.15
N ALA A 88 -0.41 4.98 -12.54
CA ALA A 88 0.69 5.10 -11.59
C ALA A 88 0.71 6.47 -10.89
N GLY A 89 0.40 7.55 -11.61
CA GLY A 89 0.23 8.89 -11.05
C GLY A 89 -0.95 8.94 -10.07
N GLU A 90 -2.09 8.36 -10.43
CA GLU A 90 -3.27 8.26 -9.57
C GLU A 90 -2.96 7.46 -8.28
N TYR A 91 -2.28 6.32 -8.40
CA TYR A 91 -1.89 5.51 -7.24
C TYR A 91 -0.94 6.25 -6.32
N LEU A 92 0.00 7.01 -6.88
CA LEU A 92 0.90 7.84 -6.09
C LEU A 92 0.13 8.92 -5.32
N GLN A 93 -0.79 9.62 -5.98
CA GLN A 93 -1.64 10.64 -5.34
C GLN A 93 -2.51 10.02 -4.24
N LYS A 94 -3.25 8.95 -4.54
CA LYS A 94 -4.10 8.26 -3.55
C LYS A 94 -3.28 7.76 -2.37
N THR A 95 -2.08 7.24 -2.61
CA THR A 95 -1.16 6.81 -1.54
C THR A 95 -0.78 7.95 -0.62
N GLN A 96 -0.52 9.15 -1.14
CA GLN A 96 -0.24 10.33 -0.34
C GLN A 96 -1.44 10.74 0.52
N GLU A 97 -2.65 10.68 -0.04
CA GLU A 97 -3.90 10.97 0.69
C GLU A 97 -4.12 9.97 1.83
N VAL A 98 -3.97 8.67 1.56
CA VAL A 98 -4.07 7.62 2.57
C VAL A 98 -3.01 7.76 3.65
N LEU A 99 -1.76 8.06 3.28
CA LEU A 99 -0.69 8.30 4.27
C LEU A 99 -1.00 9.49 5.18
N LYS A 100 -1.56 10.56 4.62
CA LYS A 100 -1.96 11.73 5.39
C LYS A 100 -3.06 11.35 6.38
N TRP A 101 -4.08 10.60 5.92
CA TRP A 101 -5.15 10.11 6.77
C TRP A 101 -4.62 9.21 7.90
N LEU A 102 -3.79 8.22 7.56
CA LEU A 102 -3.17 7.32 8.52
C LEU A 102 -2.34 8.10 9.55
N THR A 103 -1.55 9.07 9.12
CA THR A 103 -0.70 9.87 10.01
C THR A 103 -1.50 10.77 10.95
N GLN A 104 -2.66 11.28 10.52
CA GLN A 104 -3.53 12.08 11.38
C GLN A 104 -4.20 11.22 12.47
N LYS A 105 -4.55 9.98 12.14
CA LYS A 105 -5.21 9.05 13.05
C LYS A 105 -4.23 8.35 14.00
N MET A 106 -3.03 8.04 13.51
CA MET A 106 -1.99 7.30 14.21
C MET A 106 -0.98 8.29 14.79
N LYS A 107 -1.34 8.90 15.93
CA LYS A 107 -0.40 9.69 16.74
C LYS A 107 0.54 8.74 17.46
N PHE A 108 1.84 9.00 17.34
CA PHE A 108 2.88 8.34 18.13
C PHE A 108 2.93 8.94 19.53
#